data_AF-A0A257L9B3-F1
#
_entry.id   AF-A0A257L9B3-F1
#
_cell.length_a   1.000
_cell.length_b   1.000
_cell.length_c   1.000
_cell.angle_alpha   90.00
_cell.angle_beta   90.00
_cell.angle_gamma   90.00
#
_symmetry.space_group_name_H-M   'P 1'
#
loop_
_entity.id
_entity.type
_entity.pdbx_description
1 polymer ?
#
loop_
_entity_poly.entity_id
_entity_poly.type
_entity_poly.pdbx_seq_one_letter_code
_entity_poly.pdbx_strand_id
1 'polypeptide(L)'
;MKVFWICCIFSFLFLSKSSACFNGESYYLKNNSLLFADIKDNFIPRGHDFFLDNFEKELIELDSLYRKTDDLAYLSDYGLVLVLLKQYQHAEAVFMRIERQNPNSYATAANLGTMYELMGENQKAYTWLNKAISLDPSSHHGSEWIHLNILKLKLSEPDSISSMALIRTDFGLEPSPVTSLSKEEIIKLKDALLFQLNERLSFIKAPDLLVGHLLFDLANVSQLISAEGRAKAYSIYVMAERYGYNTPLLQLRKQNLRPIKTALPVETELAKPNLLVQNKNYLYAAVGVIILILLVITFSNYRNKKKELKKYHF
;
A
#
# COMPACT_ATOMS: atom_id res chain seq x y z
N MET A 1 -29.78 24.24 -56.84
CA MET A 1 -30.96 23.78 -56.09
C MET A 1 -30.51 23.36 -54.69
N LYS A 2 -31.33 23.71 -53.71
CA LYS A 2 -31.07 23.85 -52.27
C LYS A 2 -30.46 22.62 -51.58
N VAL A 3 -29.37 22.83 -50.85
CA VAL A 3 -28.87 21.93 -49.79
C VAL A 3 -29.71 22.19 -48.54
N PHE A 4 -30.41 21.17 -48.05
CA PHE A 4 -31.18 21.23 -46.80
C PHE A 4 -30.31 20.75 -45.63
N TRP A 5 -30.27 21.57 -44.58
CA TRP A 5 -29.78 21.22 -43.24
C TRP A 5 -30.87 20.47 -42.47
N ILE A 6 -30.49 19.39 -41.75
CA ILE A 6 -31.05 19.04 -40.44
C ILE A 6 -29.91 18.51 -39.56
N CYS A 7 -29.82 19.11 -38.37
CA CYS A 7 -28.85 18.88 -37.30
C CYS A 7 -28.87 17.46 -36.74
N CYS A 8 -27.70 16.96 -36.35
CA CYS A 8 -27.56 16.09 -35.18
C CYS A 8 -26.33 16.51 -34.38
N ILE A 9 -26.63 17.04 -33.20
CA ILE A 9 -25.78 17.16 -32.01
C ILE A 9 -25.08 15.81 -31.77
N PHE A 10 -23.76 15.80 -31.58
CA PHE A 10 -22.88 14.78 -30.96
C PHE A 10 -21.51 15.02 -31.60
N SER A 11 -20.41 15.30 -30.93
CA SER A 11 -20.06 15.13 -29.54
C SER A 11 -18.76 15.91 -29.34
N PHE A 12 -18.79 16.96 -28.52
CA PHE A 12 -17.57 17.49 -27.91
C PHE A 12 -17.13 16.49 -26.84
N LEU A 13 -16.61 15.33 -27.26
CA LEU A 13 -15.77 14.53 -26.39
C LEU A 13 -14.39 15.16 -26.46
N PHE A 14 -14.20 16.23 -25.69
CA PHE A 14 -12.94 16.32 -24.96
C PHE A 14 -12.79 14.96 -24.29
N LEU A 15 -11.89 14.14 -24.84
CA LEU A 15 -11.20 13.14 -24.04
C LEU A 15 -10.47 13.93 -22.96
N SER A 16 -11.20 14.32 -21.92
CA SER A 16 -10.61 14.42 -20.61
C SER A 16 -10.06 13.02 -20.39
N LYS A 17 -8.77 12.85 -20.70
CA LYS A 17 -7.95 11.91 -19.96
C LYS A 17 -8.17 12.29 -18.51
N SER A 18 -9.17 11.68 -17.87
CA SER A 18 -9.17 11.54 -16.43
C SER A 18 -8.00 10.62 -16.16
N SER A 19 -6.80 11.20 -16.17
CA SER A 19 -5.65 10.67 -15.48
C SER A 19 -6.06 10.70 -14.02
N ALA A 20 -6.88 9.74 -13.61
CA ALA A 20 -6.92 9.33 -12.22
C ALA A 20 -5.54 8.74 -11.99
N CYS A 21 -4.58 9.60 -11.60
CA CYS A 21 -3.36 9.12 -11.01
C CYS A 21 -3.81 8.30 -9.81
N PHE A 22 -3.76 6.97 -9.93
CA PHE A 22 -3.75 6.09 -8.78
C PHE A 22 -2.46 6.46 -8.03
N ASN A 23 -2.55 7.45 -7.14
CA ASN A 23 -1.43 7.98 -6.37
C ASN A 23 -0.99 7.01 -5.26
N GLY A 24 -1.22 5.72 -5.43
CA GLY A 24 -0.94 4.64 -4.49
C GLY A 24 0.46 4.06 -4.64
N GLU A 25 0.90 3.32 -3.63
CA GLU A 25 2.08 2.46 -3.76
C GLU A 25 1.66 1.15 -4.41
N SER A 26 2.52 0.60 -5.26
CA SER A 26 2.31 -0.70 -5.88
C SER A 26 3.62 -1.43 -5.92
N TYR A 27 3.60 -2.71 -5.55
CA TYR A 27 4.76 -3.57 -5.60
C TYR A 27 4.55 -4.64 -6.66
N TYR A 28 5.46 -4.69 -7.64
CA TYR A 28 5.51 -5.74 -8.63
C TYR A 28 6.70 -6.64 -8.31
N LEU A 29 6.44 -7.94 -8.31
CA LEU A 29 7.50 -8.94 -8.31
C LEU A 29 8.31 -8.84 -9.61
N LYS A 30 9.48 -9.46 -9.63
CA LYS A 30 10.44 -9.43 -10.73
C LYS A 30 9.88 -9.97 -12.05
N ASN A 31 8.92 -10.89 -11.99
CA ASN A 31 8.20 -11.40 -13.16
C ASN A 31 7.04 -10.48 -13.63
N ASN A 32 6.88 -9.30 -13.01
CA ASN A 32 5.80 -8.35 -13.19
C ASN A 32 4.43 -8.79 -12.65
N SER A 33 4.36 -9.81 -11.81
CA SER A 33 3.16 -10.09 -11.01
C SER A 33 2.92 -8.96 -10.01
N LEU A 34 1.70 -8.45 -9.93
CA LEU A 34 1.32 -7.45 -8.95
C LEU A 34 1.16 -8.11 -7.57
N LEU A 35 2.02 -7.76 -6.63
CA LEU A 35 1.97 -8.28 -5.27
C LEU A 35 0.90 -7.58 -4.45
N PHE A 36 0.93 -6.24 -4.44
CA PHE A 36 -0.07 -5.39 -3.79
C PHE A 36 -0.12 -4.03 -4.48
N ALA A 37 -1.24 -3.34 -4.31
CA ALA A 37 -1.43 -1.94 -4.70
C ALA A 37 -2.37 -1.26 -3.71
N ASP A 38 -1.90 -0.19 -3.10
CA ASP A 38 -2.59 0.46 -2.00
C ASP A 38 -3.24 1.75 -2.44
N ILE A 39 -4.34 2.11 -1.79
CA ILE A 39 -4.92 3.45 -1.92
C ILE A 39 -4.13 4.38 -1.01
N LYS A 40 -3.55 5.44 -1.57
CA LYS A 40 -2.86 6.45 -0.78
C LYS A 40 -3.83 7.21 0.12
N ASP A 41 -3.62 7.05 1.42
CA ASP A 41 -4.22 7.84 2.49
C ASP A 41 -3.06 8.45 3.30
N ASN A 42 -3.03 9.78 3.42
CA ASN A 42 -1.90 10.47 4.06
C ASN A 42 -1.93 10.39 5.59
N PHE A 43 -2.98 9.81 6.19
CA PHE A 43 -3.20 9.80 7.63
C PHE A 43 -3.58 8.42 8.18
N ILE A 44 -4.43 7.66 7.49
CA ILE A 44 -4.94 6.38 8.00
C ILE A 44 -4.10 5.24 7.44
N PRO A 45 -3.33 4.52 8.27
CA PRO A 45 -2.63 3.33 7.82
C PRO A 45 -3.62 2.19 7.63
N ARG A 46 -3.44 1.41 6.57
CA ARG A 46 -4.33 0.29 6.20
C ARG A 46 -3.58 -1.03 6.04
N GLY A 47 -2.27 -0.94 5.85
CA GLY A 47 -1.46 -2.05 5.36
C GLY A 47 -1.76 -2.39 3.92
N HIS A 48 -1.08 -3.43 3.43
CA HIS A 48 -1.11 -3.81 2.03
C HIS A 48 -2.24 -4.78 1.73
N ASP A 49 -2.95 -4.51 0.63
CA ASP A 49 -3.90 -5.45 0.05
C ASP A 49 -3.15 -6.36 -0.95
N PHE A 50 -2.74 -7.54 -0.50
CA PHE A 50 -2.04 -8.51 -1.35
C PHE A 50 -2.98 -9.14 -2.38
N PHE A 51 -2.61 -9.10 -3.68
CA PHE A 51 -3.43 -9.48 -4.83
C PHE A 51 -3.04 -10.82 -5.49
N LEU A 52 -2.34 -11.70 -4.79
CA LEU A 52 -1.98 -13.00 -5.34
C LEU A 52 -3.12 -14.01 -5.17
N ASP A 53 -3.87 -14.24 -6.27
CA ASP A 53 -4.94 -15.24 -6.34
C ASP A 53 -4.44 -16.66 -6.05
N ASN A 54 -3.18 -16.97 -6.41
CA ASN A 54 -2.56 -18.27 -6.16
C ASN A 54 -1.04 -18.13 -5.92
N PHE A 55 -0.68 -17.99 -4.64
CA PHE A 55 0.72 -17.90 -4.20
C PHE A 55 1.57 -19.13 -4.55
N GLU A 56 0.99 -20.34 -4.64
CA GLU A 56 1.76 -21.55 -4.99
C GLU A 56 2.21 -21.53 -6.45
N LYS A 57 1.33 -21.10 -7.35
CA LYS A 57 1.68 -20.90 -8.76
C LYS A 57 2.78 -19.85 -8.90
N GLU A 58 2.69 -18.76 -8.13
CA GLU A 58 3.69 -17.71 -8.11
C GLU A 58 5.07 -18.25 -7.70
N LEU A 59 5.14 -19.07 -6.64
CA LEU A 59 6.39 -19.73 -6.23
C LEU A 59 7.00 -20.61 -7.33
N ILE A 60 6.17 -21.39 -8.06
CA ILE A 60 6.65 -22.25 -9.15
C ILE A 60 7.25 -21.41 -10.29
N GLU A 61 6.60 -20.30 -10.63
CA GLU A 61 7.06 -19.41 -11.70
C GLU A 61 8.38 -18.72 -11.34
N LEU A 62 8.47 -18.17 -10.12
CA LEU A 62 9.70 -17.54 -9.62
C LEU A 62 10.88 -18.52 -9.55
N ASP A 63 10.67 -19.76 -9.06
CA ASP A 63 11.73 -20.79 -9.04
C ASP A 63 12.19 -21.16 -10.46
N SER A 64 11.24 -21.33 -11.39
CA SER A 64 11.55 -21.62 -12.80
C SER A 64 12.37 -20.49 -13.45
N LEU A 65 12.01 -19.23 -13.20
CA LEU A 65 12.74 -18.07 -13.72
C LEU A 65 14.13 -17.93 -13.09
N TYR A 66 14.26 -18.18 -11.79
CA TYR A 66 15.55 -18.23 -11.11
C TYR A 66 16.45 -19.32 -11.73
N ARG A 67 15.98 -20.57 -11.86
CA ARG A 67 16.78 -21.66 -12.46
C ARG A 67 17.26 -21.38 -13.88
N LYS A 68 16.50 -20.59 -14.64
CA LYS A 68 16.84 -20.20 -16.02
C LYS A 68 17.87 -19.08 -16.09
N THR A 69 17.87 -18.16 -15.12
CA THR A 69 18.60 -16.88 -15.21
C THR A 69 19.71 -16.72 -14.17
N ASP A 70 19.64 -17.46 -13.07
CA ASP A 70 20.41 -17.26 -11.84
C ASP A 70 20.30 -15.83 -11.26
N ASP A 71 19.26 -15.07 -11.64
CA ASP A 71 18.99 -13.73 -11.10
C ASP A 71 18.39 -13.85 -9.69
N LEU A 72 19.18 -13.46 -8.68
CA LEU A 72 18.81 -13.52 -7.26
C LEU A 72 17.57 -12.67 -6.92
N ALA A 73 17.15 -11.73 -7.77
CA ALA A 73 15.91 -10.99 -7.56
C ALA A 73 14.68 -11.92 -7.56
N TYR A 74 14.62 -12.92 -8.45
CA TYR A 74 13.53 -13.92 -8.43
C TYR A 74 13.55 -14.74 -7.14
N LEU A 75 14.73 -15.10 -6.66
CA LEU A 75 14.89 -15.86 -5.43
C LEU A 75 14.51 -15.02 -4.19
N SER A 76 14.79 -13.71 -4.22
CA SER A 76 14.36 -12.76 -3.19
C SER A 76 12.83 -12.66 -3.12
N ASP A 77 12.17 -12.51 -4.27
CA ASP A 77 10.71 -12.45 -4.36
C ASP A 77 10.05 -13.77 -3.98
N TYR A 78 10.67 -14.91 -4.32
CA TYR A 78 10.25 -16.23 -3.86
C TYR A 78 10.27 -16.30 -2.33
N GLY A 79 11.34 -15.79 -1.70
CA GLY A 79 11.44 -15.67 -0.24
C GLY A 79 10.35 -14.77 0.35
N LEU A 80 10.06 -13.63 -0.27
CA LEU A 80 8.99 -12.72 0.16
C LEU A 80 7.61 -13.41 0.10
N VAL A 81 7.32 -14.14 -0.98
CA VAL A 81 6.07 -14.91 -1.10
C VAL A 81 5.98 -15.99 -0.03
N LEU A 82 7.07 -16.68 0.31
CA LEU A 82 7.10 -17.63 1.42
C LEU A 82 6.79 -16.96 2.77
N VAL A 83 7.27 -15.73 3.02
CA VAL A 83 6.93 -14.97 4.22
C VAL A 83 5.43 -14.68 4.27
N LEU A 84 4.81 -14.27 3.16
CA LEU A 84 3.36 -14.04 3.07
C LEU A 84 2.55 -15.32 3.34
N LEU A 85 3.06 -16.46 2.88
CA LEU A 85 2.51 -17.79 3.17
C LEU A 85 2.85 -18.31 4.59
N LYS A 86 3.57 -17.53 5.40
CA LYS A 86 4.04 -17.90 6.74
C LYS A 86 4.95 -19.13 6.77
N GLN A 87 5.59 -19.46 5.65
CA GLN A 87 6.55 -20.55 5.53
C GLN A 87 7.96 -20.07 5.91
N TYR A 88 8.11 -19.60 7.14
CA TYR A 88 9.28 -18.84 7.57
C TYR A 88 10.59 -19.63 7.50
N GLN A 89 10.59 -20.93 7.81
CA GLN A 89 11.79 -21.75 7.75
C GLN A 89 12.31 -21.91 6.31
N HIS A 90 11.40 -22.00 5.33
CA HIS A 90 11.78 -22.04 3.92
C HIS A 90 12.30 -20.67 3.47
N ALA A 91 11.64 -19.59 3.88
CA ALA A 91 12.09 -18.23 3.60
C ALA A 91 13.48 -17.95 4.17
N GLU A 92 13.76 -18.41 5.40
CA GLU A 92 15.07 -18.29 6.04
C GLU A 92 16.15 -18.99 5.21
N ALA A 93 15.91 -20.23 4.77
CA ALA A 93 16.84 -20.97 3.93
C ALA A 93 17.14 -20.25 2.61
N VAL A 94 16.12 -19.66 2.00
CA VAL A 94 16.22 -18.86 0.77
C VAL A 94 17.05 -17.59 1.00
N PHE A 95 16.70 -16.77 1.99
CA PHE A 95 17.43 -15.53 2.25
C PHE A 95 18.87 -15.78 2.72
N MET A 96 19.12 -16.81 3.52
CA MET A 96 20.48 -17.20 3.92
C MET A 96 21.30 -17.77 2.75
N ARG A 97 20.65 -18.33 1.72
CA ARG A 97 21.32 -18.66 0.46
C ARG A 97 21.71 -17.40 -0.30
N ILE A 98 20.78 -16.44 -0.46
CA ILE A 98 21.05 -15.16 -1.12
C ILE A 98 22.20 -14.44 -0.42
N GLU A 99 22.20 -14.35 0.91
CA GLU A 99 23.26 -13.69 1.67
C GLU A 99 24.64 -14.36 1.47
N ARG A 100 24.70 -15.68 1.29
CA ARG A 100 25.97 -16.38 1.00
C ARG A 100 26.49 -16.07 -0.41
N GLN A 101 25.59 -15.87 -1.37
CA GLN A 101 25.95 -15.59 -2.77
C GLN A 101 26.21 -14.10 -3.01
N ASN A 102 25.47 -13.23 -2.34
CA ASN A 102 25.54 -11.78 -2.42
C ASN A 102 25.40 -11.17 -1.01
N PRO A 103 26.50 -11.16 -0.22
CA PRO A 103 26.47 -10.69 1.14
C PRO A 103 26.22 -9.18 1.21
N ASN A 104 25.71 -8.72 2.36
CA ASN A 104 25.51 -7.29 2.65
C ASN A 104 24.52 -6.58 1.70
N SER A 105 23.50 -7.31 1.24
CA SER A 105 22.35 -6.71 0.56
C SER A 105 21.38 -6.14 1.59
N TYR A 106 21.02 -4.86 1.44
CA TYR A 106 19.98 -4.21 2.25
C TYR A 106 18.68 -5.03 2.23
N ALA A 107 18.19 -5.38 1.03
CA ALA A 107 16.91 -6.07 0.87
C ALA A 107 16.91 -7.44 1.59
N THR A 108 18.00 -8.21 1.48
CA THR A 108 18.14 -9.49 2.17
C THR A 108 18.14 -9.32 3.68
N ALA A 109 18.89 -8.33 4.19
CA ALA A 109 18.96 -8.06 5.62
C ALA A 109 17.62 -7.57 6.19
N ALA A 110 16.91 -6.69 5.47
CA ALA A 110 15.58 -6.21 5.84
C ALA A 110 14.56 -7.36 5.85
N ASN A 111 14.53 -8.19 4.81
CA ASN A 111 13.64 -9.34 4.72
C ASN A 111 13.89 -10.37 5.83
N LEU A 112 15.15 -10.68 6.14
CA LEU A 112 15.50 -11.53 7.29
C LEU A 112 15.04 -10.90 8.61
N GLY A 113 15.29 -9.60 8.80
CA GLY A 113 14.86 -8.86 9.99
C GLY A 113 13.36 -8.95 10.22
N THR A 114 12.57 -8.61 9.21
CA THR A 114 11.10 -8.67 9.26
C THR A 114 10.59 -10.10 9.45
N MET A 115 11.15 -11.07 8.72
CA MET A 115 10.78 -12.48 8.86
C MET A 115 11.03 -12.99 10.28
N TYR A 116 12.20 -12.73 10.87
CA TYR A 116 12.49 -13.13 12.24
C TYR A 116 11.58 -12.43 13.26
N GLU A 117 11.19 -11.17 13.03
CA GLU A 117 10.19 -10.52 13.89
C GLU A 117 8.85 -11.27 13.84
N LEU A 118 8.40 -11.64 12.64
CA LEU A 118 7.15 -12.38 12.45
C LEU A 118 7.20 -13.79 13.08
N MET A 119 8.38 -14.39 13.17
CA MET A 119 8.61 -15.64 13.90
C MET A 119 8.64 -15.47 15.43
N GLY A 120 8.71 -14.24 15.95
CA GLY A 120 8.93 -13.96 17.37
C GLY A 120 10.41 -14.02 17.80
N GLU A 121 11.33 -14.23 16.87
CA GLU A 121 12.79 -14.30 17.08
C GLU A 121 13.39 -12.89 17.17
N ASN A 122 12.91 -12.09 18.13
CA ASN A 122 13.16 -10.63 18.19
C ASN A 122 14.64 -10.27 18.26
N GLN A 123 15.48 -11.11 18.88
CA GLN A 123 16.93 -10.85 18.95
C GLN A 123 17.60 -11.00 17.59
N LYS A 124 17.20 -12.01 16.78
CA LYS A 124 17.70 -12.16 15.41
C LYS A 124 17.17 -11.04 14.52
N ALA A 125 15.90 -10.70 14.67
CA ALA A 125 15.28 -9.59 13.97
C ALA A 125 16.05 -8.28 14.20
N TYR A 126 16.39 -8.00 15.46
CA TYR A 126 17.15 -6.82 15.85
C TYR A 126 18.53 -6.78 15.19
N THR A 127 19.26 -7.90 15.20
CA THR A 127 20.58 -8.00 14.55
C THR A 127 20.49 -7.72 13.05
N TRP A 128 19.52 -8.33 12.36
CA TRP A 128 19.36 -8.18 10.91
C TRP A 128 18.87 -6.79 10.50
N LEU A 129 17.97 -6.17 11.24
CA LEU A 129 17.56 -4.79 10.94
C LEU A 129 18.65 -3.77 11.24
N ASN A 130 19.45 -3.95 12.30
CA ASN A 130 20.62 -3.09 12.50
C ASN A 130 21.58 -3.19 11.31
N LYS A 131 21.79 -4.40 10.78
CA LYS A 131 22.56 -4.58 9.55
C LYS A 131 21.91 -3.85 8.38
N ALA A 132 20.60 -4.03 8.16
CA ALA A 132 19.89 -3.35 7.07
C ALA A 132 20.05 -1.83 7.13
N ILE A 133 19.81 -1.21 8.29
CA ILE A 133 19.97 0.24 8.49
C ILE A 133 21.41 0.71 8.28
N SER A 134 22.40 -0.11 8.66
CA SER A 134 23.81 0.23 8.41
C SER A 134 24.17 0.24 6.93
N LEU A 135 23.48 -0.57 6.11
CA LEU A 135 23.69 -0.68 4.67
C LEU A 135 22.94 0.42 3.90
N ASP A 136 21.73 0.75 4.34
CA ASP A 136 20.94 1.88 3.80
C ASP A 136 20.19 2.61 4.93
N PRO A 137 20.76 3.70 5.46
CA PRO A 137 20.13 4.51 6.49
C PRO A 137 18.88 5.27 6.01
N SER A 138 18.70 5.41 4.69
CA SER A 138 17.59 6.16 4.08
C SER A 138 16.39 5.28 3.72
N SER A 139 16.57 3.96 3.85
CA SER A 139 15.54 2.96 3.61
C SER A 139 14.25 3.22 4.39
N HIS A 140 13.12 2.81 3.79
CA HIS A 140 11.78 3.06 4.33
C HIS A 140 11.59 4.54 4.71
N HIS A 141 12.10 5.44 3.86
CA HIS A 141 12.08 6.89 4.07
C HIS A 141 12.73 7.34 5.40
N GLY A 142 13.73 6.60 5.88
CA GLY A 142 14.43 6.86 7.13
C GLY A 142 13.61 6.55 8.38
N SER A 143 12.60 5.68 8.30
CA SER A 143 11.70 5.35 9.41
C SER A 143 12.10 4.11 10.22
N GLU A 144 13.11 3.35 9.78
CA GLU A 144 13.53 2.08 10.39
C GLU A 144 13.98 2.17 11.87
N TRP A 145 14.33 3.36 12.34
CA TRP A 145 14.64 3.56 13.76
C TRP A 145 13.42 3.28 14.67
N ILE A 146 12.19 3.46 14.17
CA ILE A 146 10.96 3.08 14.89
C ILE A 146 10.89 1.56 15.00
N HIS A 147 11.17 0.83 13.91
CA HIS A 147 11.22 -0.63 13.90
C HIS A 147 12.22 -1.17 14.93
N LEU A 148 13.43 -0.62 14.97
CA LEU A 148 14.41 -0.99 15.99
C LEU A 148 13.92 -0.71 17.41
N ASN A 149 13.26 0.43 17.65
CA ASN A 149 12.73 0.75 18.96
C ASN A 149 11.64 -0.25 19.39
N ILE A 150 10.77 -0.67 18.46
CA ILE A 150 9.78 -1.74 18.71
C ILE A 150 10.47 -3.04 19.12
N LEU A 151 11.51 -3.45 18.40
CA LEU A 151 12.26 -4.67 18.74
C LEU A 151 12.99 -4.55 20.09
N LYS A 152 13.56 -3.39 20.40
CA LYS A 152 14.17 -3.14 21.73
C LYS A 152 13.14 -3.28 22.85
N LEU A 153 11.94 -2.74 22.66
CA LEU A 153 10.85 -2.85 23.63
C LEU A 153 10.37 -4.30 23.77
N LYS A 154 10.26 -5.05 22.67
CA LYS A 154 9.95 -6.49 22.71
C LYS A 154 11.01 -7.33 23.43
N LEU A 155 12.24 -6.85 23.50
CA LEU A 155 13.36 -7.46 24.22
C LEU A 155 13.52 -6.93 25.66
N SER A 156 12.76 -5.91 26.03
CA SER A 156 12.80 -5.25 27.35
C SER A 156 11.61 -5.65 28.22
N GLU A 157 11.63 -5.25 29.49
CA GLU A 157 10.50 -5.47 30.40
C GLU A 157 9.22 -4.75 29.91
N PRO A 158 8.01 -5.31 30.15
CA PRO A 158 6.74 -4.78 29.63
C PRO A 158 6.43 -3.32 29.99
N ASP A 159 6.87 -2.85 31.16
CA ASP A 159 6.60 -1.49 31.65
C ASP A 159 7.39 -0.39 30.93
N SER A 160 8.24 -0.76 29.96
CA SER A 160 9.06 0.18 29.18
C SER A 160 8.33 0.87 28.02
N ILE A 161 7.12 0.40 27.66
CA ILE A 161 6.38 0.90 26.50
C ILE A 161 5.88 2.33 26.76
N SER A 162 6.41 3.28 25.99
CA SER A 162 6.03 4.69 26.03
C SER A 162 6.25 5.35 24.67
N SER A 163 5.61 6.50 24.43
CA SER A 163 5.85 7.28 23.21
C SER A 163 7.31 7.72 23.13
N MET A 164 7.92 8.10 24.27
CA MET A 164 9.34 8.45 24.31
C MET A 164 10.24 7.29 23.87
N ALA A 165 9.94 6.06 24.30
CA ALA A 165 10.73 4.89 23.90
C ALA A 165 10.48 4.47 22.44
N LEU A 166 9.24 4.58 21.95
CA LEU A 166 8.87 4.21 20.58
C LEU A 166 9.34 5.25 19.55
N ILE A 167 8.99 6.51 19.77
CA ILE A 167 9.09 7.60 18.79
C ILE A 167 9.99 8.77 19.23
N ARG A 168 10.70 8.65 20.36
CA ARG A 168 11.65 9.67 20.89
C ARG A 168 11.01 11.03 21.21
N THR A 169 9.70 11.05 21.42
CA THR A 169 8.95 12.23 21.83
C THR A 169 7.63 11.81 22.46
N ASP A 170 6.94 12.75 23.09
CA ASP A 170 5.57 12.59 23.55
C ASP A 170 4.76 13.85 23.22
N PHE A 171 3.48 13.80 23.53
CA PHE A 171 2.55 14.88 23.18
C PHE A 171 1.85 15.50 24.40
N GLY A 172 2.48 15.38 25.58
CA GLY A 172 1.89 15.80 26.86
C GLY A 172 0.67 14.99 27.30
N LEU A 173 -0.01 15.44 28.36
CA LEU A 173 -1.19 14.79 28.95
C LEU A 173 -2.50 15.59 28.74
N GLU A 174 -2.42 16.70 28.00
CA GLU A 174 -3.55 17.58 27.74
C GLU A 174 -4.57 16.97 26.75
N PRO A 175 -5.84 17.47 26.76
CA PRO A 175 -6.88 17.02 25.83
C PRO A 175 -6.54 17.25 24.35
N SER A 176 -5.73 18.26 24.05
CA SER A 176 -5.11 18.44 22.74
C SER A 176 -3.63 18.10 22.85
N PRO A 177 -3.05 17.34 21.90
CA PRO A 177 -1.62 17.06 21.91
C PRO A 177 -0.83 18.37 21.81
N VAL A 178 0.31 18.43 22.48
CA VAL A 178 1.26 19.56 22.45
C VAL A 178 2.65 19.04 22.12
N THR A 179 3.49 19.83 21.47
CA THR A 179 4.87 19.43 21.15
C THR A 179 5.76 20.65 21.00
N SER A 180 7.06 20.45 21.19
CA SER A 180 8.11 21.42 20.84
C SER A 180 8.68 21.20 19.44
N LEU A 181 8.27 20.15 18.74
CA LEU A 181 8.72 19.85 17.38
C LEU A 181 8.29 20.96 16.41
N SER A 182 9.18 21.28 15.48
CA SER A 182 8.85 22.14 14.34
C SER A 182 7.83 21.45 13.42
N LYS A 183 7.16 22.25 12.58
CA LYS A 183 6.21 21.73 11.59
C LYS A 183 6.82 20.68 10.66
N GLU A 184 8.09 20.85 10.28
CA GLU A 184 8.80 19.89 9.42
C GLU A 184 9.05 18.56 10.14
N GLU A 185 9.48 18.60 11.40
CA GLU A 185 9.69 17.40 12.21
C GLU A 185 8.39 16.63 12.46
N ILE A 186 7.29 17.35 12.70
CA ILE A 186 5.95 16.75 12.85
C ILE A 186 5.54 16.01 11.55
N ILE A 187 5.77 16.61 10.38
CA ILE A 187 5.46 15.97 9.09
C ILE A 187 6.32 14.71 8.89
N LYS A 188 7.64 14.82 9.10
CA LYS A 188 8.56 13.68 8.99
C LYS A 188 8.18 12.54 9.93
N LEU A 189 7.83 12.85 11.17
CA LEU A 189 7.39 11.86 12.16
C LEU A 189 6.07 11.19 11.75
N LYS A 190 5.09 11.96 11.24
CA LYS A 190 3.84 11.39 10.72
C LYS A 190 4.09 10.47 9.53
N ASP A 191 4.95 10.86 8.59
CA ASP A 191 5.29 10.03 7.43
C ASP A 191 5.99 8.72 7.87
N ALA A 192 6.93 8.81 8.82
CA ALA A 192 7.60 7.65 9.38
C ALA A 192 6.64 6.70 10.10
N LEU A 193 5.74 7.24 10.93
CA LEU A 193 4.73 6.44 11.62
C LEU A 193 3.75 5.77 10.65
N LEU A 194 3.28 6.52 9.66
CA LEU A 194 2.34 6.01 8.66
C LEU A 194 2.96 4.86 7.86
N PHE A 195 4.20 5.03 7.40
CA PHE A 195 4.92 3.99 6.66
C PHE A 195 5.06 2.72 7.50
N GLN A 196 5.60 2.84 8.72
CA GLN A 196 5.83 1.70 9.61
C GLN A 196 4.52 1.02 10.05
N LEU A 197 3.45 1.78 10.23
CA LEU A 197 2.13 1.22 10.52
C LEU A 197 1.52 0.51 9.30
N ASN A 198 1.72 1.01 8.07
CA ASN A 198 1.28 0.31 6.87
C ASN A 198 1.97 -1.06 6.76
N GLU A 199 3.29 -1.10 6.82
CA GLU A 199 4.04 -2.37 6.78
C GLU A 199 3.50 -3.36 7.84
N ARG A 200 3.29 -2.88 9.07
CA ARG A 200 2.85 -3.72 10.20
C ARG A 200 1.42 -4.21 10.11
N LEU A 201 0.46 -3.38 9.72
CA LEU A 201 -0.95 -3.74 9.66
C LEU A 201 -1.26 -4.82 8.59
N SER A 202 -0.35 -4.98 7.63
CA SER A 202 -0.34 -6.08 6.67
C SER A 202 -0.29 -7.45 7.37
N PHE A 203 0.50 -7.57 8.44
CA PHE A 203 0.79 -8.84 9.11
C PHE A 203 0.15 -8.97 10.51
N ILE A 204 0.06 -7.87 11.26
CA ILE A 204 -0.31 -7.87 12.67
C ILE A 204 -1.78 -7.43 12.81
N LYS A 205 -2.63 -8.32 13.31
CA LYS A 205 -4.05 -8.05 13.58
C LYS A 205 -4.26 -7.73 15.05
N ALA A 206 -5.30 -6.95 15.34
CA ALA A 206 -5.67 -6.63 16.71
C ALA A 206 -6.04 -7.89 17.52
N PRO A 207 -5.73 -7.94 18.83
CA PRO A 207 -5.04 -6.91 19.61
C PRO A 207 -3.51 -7.00 19.52
N ASP A 208 -2.85 -5.84 19.55
CA ASP A 208 -1.39 -5.69 19.73
C ASP A 208 -1.11 -4.32 20.33
N LEU A 209 -0.62 -4.29 21.58
CA LEU A 209 -0.48 -3.05 22.35
C LEU A 209 0.55 -2.09 21.74
N LEU A 210 1.62 -2.59 21.12
CA LEU A 210 2.63 -1.75 20.48
C LEU A 210 2.06 -1.06 19.24
N VAL A 211 1.29 -1.80 18.43
CA VAL A 211 0.56 -1.20 17.30
C VAL A 211 -0.47 -0.19 17.80
N GLY A 212 -1.19 -0.51 18.88
CA GLY A 212 -2.13 0.41 19.52
C GLY A 212 -1.46 1.72 19.96
N HIS A 213 -0.28 1.63 20.56
CA HIS A 213 0.51 2.80 20.99
C HIS A 213 0.99 3.64 19.79
N LEU A 214 1.52 3.01 18.75
CA LEU A 214 1.94 3.71 17.53
C LEU A 214 0.77 4.42 16.83
N LEU A 215 -0.42 3.79 16.80
CA LEU A 215 -1.63 4.41 16.28
C LEU A 215 -2.05 5.63 17.13
N PHE A 216 -1.94 5.52 18.45
CA PHE A 216 -2.18 6.66 19.35
C PHE A 216 -1.22 7.83 19.05
N ASP A 217 0.06 7.55 18.85
CA ASP A 217 1.05 8.55 18.48
C ASP A 217 0.82 9.14 17.08
N LEU A 218 0.39 8.32 16.12
CA LEU A 218 0.01 8.80 14.79
C LEU A 218 -1.21 9.74 14.85
N ALA A 219 -2.19 9.45 15.70
CA ALA A 219 -3.34 10.32 15.91
C ALA A 219 -2.95 11.64 16.59
N ASN A 220 -1.99 11.62 17.53
CA ASN A 220 -1.45 12.81 18.17
C ASN A 220 -0.77 13.73 17.15
N VAL A 221 0.16 13.19 16.36
CA VAL A 221 0.91 13.97 15.36
C VAL A 221 -0.02 14.48 14.24
N SER A 222 -1.01 13.68 13.83
CA SER A 222 -1.98 14.06 12.78
C SER A 222 -2.82 15.30 13.17
N GLN A 223 -3.18 15.45 14.45
CA GLN A 223 -3.93 16.62 14.92
C GLN A 223 -3.16 17.93 14.80
N LEU A 224 -1.83 17.86 14.86
CA LEU A 224 -0.93 19.00 14.85
C LEU A 224 -0.59 19.48 13.43
N ILE A 225 -0.88 18.68 12.41
CA ILE A 225 -0.47 18.96 11.03
C ILE A 225 -1.44 19.88 10.30
N SER A 226 -2.73 19.55 10.32
CA SER A 226 -3.75 20.24 9.53
C SER A 226 -5.15 19.98 10.07
N ALA A 227 -6.13 20.75 9.58
CA ALA A 227 -7.55 20.50 9.85
C ALA A 227 -7.99 19.10 9.36
N GLU A 228 -7.45 18.65 8.22
CA GLU A 228 -7.70 17.30 7.69
C GLU A 228 -7.12 16.23 8.62
N GLY A 229 -5.86 16.37 9.06
CA GLY A 229 -5.24 15.44 9.99
C GLY A 229 -5.99 15.38 11.33
N ARG A 230 -6.46 16.53 11.83
CA ARG A 230 -7.35 16.59 12.99
C ARG A 230 -8.67 15.85 12.76
N ALA A 231 -9.28 15.98 11.57
CA ALA A 231 -10.51 15.28 11.24
C ALA A 231 -10.32 13.75 11.16
N LYS A 232 -9.14 13.27 10.76
CA LYS A 232 -8.82 11.83 10.69
C LYS A 232 -8.38 11.23 12.02
N ALA A 233 -7.84 12.04 12.94
CA ALA A 233 -7.28 11.57 14.21
C ALA A 233 -8.26 10.80 15.09
N TYR A 234 -9.57 11.14 15.07
CA TYR A 234 -10.58 10.38 15.81
C TYR A 234 -10.61 8.90 15.36
N SER A 235 -10.64 8.66 14.05
CA SER A 235 -10.63 7.31 13.48
C SER A 235 -9.36 6.55 13.86
N ILE A 236 -8.22 7.23 13.85
CA ILE A 236 -6.92 6.62 14.22
C ILE A 236 -6.90 6.27 15.73
N TYR A 237 -7.47 7.11 16.61
CA TYR A 237 -7.62 6.74 18.02
C TYR A 237 -8.58 5.55 18.23
N VAL A 238 -9.65 5.44 17.45
CA VAL A 238 -10.52 4.25 17.49
C VAL A 238 -9.74 3.00 17.06
N MET A 239 -8.84 3.11 16.09
CA MET A 239 -7.94 2.01 15.74
C MET A 239 -6.99 1.67 16.90
N ALA A 240 -6.38 2.67 17.55
CA ALA A 240 -5.51 2.47 18.71
C ALA A 240 -6.22 1.70 19.85
N GLU A 241 -7.46 2.09 20.16
CA GLU A 241 -8.33 1.43 21.13
C GLU A 241 -8.63 -0.03 20.74
N ARG A 242 -8.97 -0.28 19.47
CA ARG A 242 -9.18 -1.63 18.93
C ARG A 242 -7.96 -2.52 19.08
N TYR A 243 -6.77 -1.96 18.91
CA TYR A 243 -5.49 -2.67 19.09
C TYR A 243 -5.11 -2.85 20.57
N GLY A 244 -5.88 -2.29 21.51
CA GLY A 244 -5.72 -2.52 22.95
C GLY A 244 -5.16 -1.34 23.73
N TYR A 245 -4.89 -0.19 23.09
CA TYR A 245 -4.43 1.02 23.79
C TYR A 245 -5.60 1.71 24.51
N ASN A 246 -5.93 1.23 25.71
CA ASN A 246 -7.10 1.65 26.48
C ASN A 246 -6.71 2.53 27.68
N THR A 247 -6.29 3.77 27.43
CA THR A 247 -5.86 4.70 28.50
C THR A 247 -6.88 5.82 28.74
N PRO A 248 -6.94 6.39 29.96
CA PRO A 248 -7.74 7.58 30.23
C PRO A 248 -7.41 8.76 29.30
N LEU A 249 -6.13 8.91 28.94
CA LEU A 249 -5.67 9.96 28.02
C LEU A 249 -6.22 9.77 26.60
N LEU A 250 -6.24 8.53 26.08
CA LEU A 250 -6.87 8.26 24.79
C LEU A 250 -8.36 8.66 24.81
N GLN A 251 -9.08 8.33 25.89
CA GLN A 251 -10.49 8.69 26.00
C GLN A 251 -10.68 10.21 26.05
N LEU A 252 -9.85 10.91 26.83
CA LEU A 252 -9.87 12.37 26.92
C LEU A 252 -9.67 13.03 25.55
N ARG A 253 -8.67 12.58 24.78
CA ARG A 253 -8.38 13.14 23.45
C ARG A 253 -9.46 12.79 22.42
N LYS A 254 -10.01 11.58 22.45
CA LYS A 254 -11.18 11.21 21.63
C LYS A 254 -12.38 12.09 21.92
N GLN A 255 -12.65 12.40 23.19
CA GLN A 255 -13.76 13.28 23.59
C GLN A 255 -13.55 14.71 23.11
N ASN A 256 -12.33 15.23 23.20
CA ASN A 256 -11.96 16.56 22.70
C ASN A 256 -12.11 16.70 21.17
N LEU A 257 -11.95 15.60 20.42
CA LEU A 257 -12.16 15.56 18.97
C LEU A 257 -13.61 15.33 18.54
N ARG A 258 -14.54 15.02 19.45
CA ARG A 258 -15.91 14.69 19.06
C ARG A 258 -16.51 15.84 18.25
N PRO A 259 -17.05 15.56 17.05
CA PRO A 259 -17.71 16.59 16.28
C PRO A 259 -18.90 17.12 17.08
N ILE A 260 -19.12 18.44 17.07
CA ILE A 260 -20.41 19.02 17.46
C ILE A 260 -21.48 18.25 16.67
N LYS A 261 -22.38 17.54 17.38
CA LYS A 261 -23.45 16.66 16.86
C LYS A 261 -23.81 16.87 15.38
N THR A 262 -23.03 16.29 14.48
CA THR A 262 -23.47 15.84 13.17
C THR A 262 -22.88 14.45 13.01
N ALA A 263 -23.74 13.46 13.17
CA ALA A 263 -23.37 12.06 13.01
C ALA A 263 -22.89 11.85 11.58
N LEU A 264 -21.57 11.79 11.38
CA LEU A 264 -21.03 11.09 10.22
C LEU A 264 -21.05 9.60 10.56
N PRO A 265 -21.55 8.74 9.66
CA PRO A 265 -21.61 7.31 9.91
C PRO A 265 -20.21 6.80 10.22
N VAL A 266 -20.12 5.97 11.26
CA VAL A 266 -18.99 5.05 11.43
C VAL A 266 -18.92 4.28 10.11
N GLU A 267 -17.87 4.51 9.30
CA GLU A 267 -17.62 3.75 8.09
C GLU A 267 -17.43 2.28 8.48
N THR A 268 -18.51 1.53 8.42
CA THR A 268 -18.52 0.09 8.21
C THR A 268 -17.70 -0.18 6.95
N GLU A 269 -16.68 -1.04 7.06
CA GLU A 269 -15.94 -1.68 5.96
C GLU A 269 -16.12 -0.99 4.60
N LEU A 270 -15.28 0.01 4.32
CA LEU A 270 -15.13 0.54 2.97
C LEU A 270 -14.84 -0.64 2.05
N ALA A 271 -15.83 -0.95 1.20
CA ALA A 271 -15.79 -2.06 0.26
C ALA A 271 -14.46 -2.04 -0.50
N LYS A 272 -13.83 -3.22 -0.60
CA LYS A 272 -12.68 -3.47 -1.48
C LYS A 272 -12.96 -2.79 -2.83
N PRO A 273 -12.07 -1.95 -3.37
CA PRO A 273 -12.27 -1.39 -4.69
C PRO A 273 -12.42 -2.55 -5.67
N ASN A 274 -13.62 -2.71 -6.23
CA ASN A 274 -13.87 -3.70 -7.28
C ASN A 274 -12.90 -3.40 -8.43
N LEU A 275 -11.89 -4.26 -8.60
CA LEU A 275 -10.94 -4.28 -9.73
C LEU A 275 -11.61 -4.61 -11.08
N LEU A 276 -12.93 -4.39 -11.20
CA LEU A 276 -13.69 -4.44 -12.46
C LEU A 276 -13.24 -3.40 -13.50
N VAL A 277 -12.28 -2.53 -13.16
CA VAL A 277 -11.70 -1.55 -14.09
C VAL A 277 -10.85 -2.22 -15.17
N GLN A 278 -10.17 -3.35 -14.89
CA GLN A 278 -9.42 -4.06 -15.92
C GLN A 278 -10.31 -4.65 -17.03
N ASN A 279 -11.55 -5.03 -16.70
CA ASN A 279 -12.47 -5.63 -17.68
C ASN A 279 -13.07 -4.62 -18.66
N LYS A 280 -13.11 -3.33 -18.32
CA LYS A 280 -13.67 -2.30 -19.22
C LYS A 280 -12.76 -2.03 -20.42
N ASN A 281 -11.44 -2.13 -20.27
CA ASN A 281 -10.50 -1.89 -21.38
C ASN A 281 -10.61 -2.96 -22.47
N TYR A 282 -10.81 -4.22 -22.12
CA TYR A 282 -11.05 -5.30 -23.09
C TYR A 282 -12.40 -5.15 -23.80
N LEU A 283 -13.43 -4.68 -23.09
CA LEU A 283 -14.74 -4.40 -23.68
C LEU A 283 -14.65 -3.26 -24.71
N TYR A 284 -13.96 -2.16 -24.39
CA TYR A 284 -13.76 -1.05 -25.34
C TYR A 284 -12.91 -1.47 -26.55
N ALA A 285 -11.88 -2.30 -26.35
CA ALA A 285 -11.09 -2.85 -27.45
C ALA A 285 -11.94 -3.77 -28.35
N ALA A 286 -12.76 -4.65 -27.77
CA ALA A 286 -13.65 -5.54 -28.52
C ALA A 286 -14.70 -4.76 -29.33
N VAL A 287 -15.31 -3.72 -28.73
CA VAL A 287 -16.25 -2.83 -29.43
C VAL A 287 -15.53 -2.08 -30.57
N GLY A 288 -14.30 -1.62 -30.35
CA GLY A 288 -13.49 -0.99 -31.40
C GLY A 288 -13.21 -1.90 -32.59
N VAL A 289 -12.86 -3.17 -32.34
CA VAL A 289 -12.65 -4.18 -33.40
C VAL A 289 -13.94 -4.45 -34.18
N ILE A 290 -15.08 -4.58 -33.50
CA ILE A 290 -16.38 -4.81 -34.14
C ILE A 290 -16.75 -3.63 -35.05
N ILE A 291 -16.57 -2.39 -34.59
CA ILE A 291 -16.82 -1.19 -35.40
C ILE A 291 -15.92 -1.16 -36.64
N LEU A 292 -14.64 -1.53 -36.50
CA LEU A 292 -13.70 -1.57 -37.62
C LEU A 292 -14.13 -2.61 -38.67
N ILE A 293 -14.57 -3.79 -38.25
CA ILE A 293 -15.08 -4.85 -39.14
C ILE A 293 -16.32 -4.37 -39.90
N LEU A 294 -17.26 -3.72 -39.21
CA LEU A 294 -18.48 -3.19 -39.83
C LEU A 294 -18.16 -2.08 -40.85
N LEU A 295 -17.17 -1.23 -40.58
CA LEU A 295 -16.70 -0.21 -41.52
C LEU A 295 -16.06 -0.83 -42.77
N VAL A 296 -15.27 -1.90 -42.61
CA VAL A 296 -14.68 -2.61 -43.75
C VAL A 296 -15.76 -3.28 -44.61
N ILE A 297 -16.75 -3.93 -43.99
CA ILE A 297 -17.86 -4.56 -44.70
C ILE A 297 -18.70 -3.53 -45.46
N THR A 298 -19.06 -2.42 -44.81
CA THR A 298 -19.85 -1.36 -45.44
C THR A 298 -19.09 -0.69 -46.59
N PHE A 299 -17.78 -0.45 -46.43
CA PHE A 299 -16.93 0.10 -47.49
C PHE A 299 -16.77 -0.88 -48.67
N SER A 300 -16.60 -2.18 -48.39
CA SER A 300 -16.54 -3.23 -49.41
C SER A 300 -17.85 -3.30 -50.21
N ASN A 301 -19.00 -3.30 -49.52
CA ASN A 301 -20.32 -3.31 -50.14
C ASN A 301 -20.58 -2.06 -50.97
N TYR A 302 -20.19 -0.88 -50.47
CA TYR A 302 -20.27 0.37 -51.23
C TYR A 302 -19.41 0.32 -52.51
N ARG A 303 -18.18 -0.20 -52.42
CA ARG A 303 -17.28 -0.33 -53.58
C ARG A 303 -17.83 -1.30 -54.62
N ASN A 304 -18.43 -2.42 -54.20
CA ASN A 304 -19.06 -3.38 -55.09
C ASN A 304 -20.30 -2.79 -55.78
N LYS A 305 -21.17 -2.09 -55.03
CA LYS A 305 -22.35 -1.42 -55.61
C LYS A 305 -21.96 -0.32 -56.62
N LYS A 306 -20.87 0.42 -56.35
CA LYS A 306 -20.31 1.41 -57.29
C LYS A 306 -19.73 0.76 -58.55
N LYS A 307 -19.15 -0.44 -58.45
CA LYS A 307 -18.69 -1.22 -59.62
C LYS A 307 -19.86 -1.72 -60.46
N GLU A 308 -20.94 -2.20 -59.83
CA GLU A 308 -22.15 -2.63 -60.53
C GLU A 308 -22.83 -1.46 -61.26
N LEU A 309 -22.97 -0.30 -60.61
CA LEU A 309 -23.56 0.89 -61.24
C LEU A 309 -22.75 1.40 -62.45
N LYS A 310 -21.42 1.21 -62.45
CA LYS A 310 -20.57 1.50 -63.62
C LYS A 310 -20.75 0.52 -64.78
N LYS A 311 -21.34 -0.65 -64.54
CA LYS A 311 -21.58 -1.69 -65.55
C LYS A 311 -22.83 -1.41 -66.41
N TYR A 312 -23.68 -0.47 -65.98
CA TYR A 312 -24.93 -0.08 -66.64
C TYR A 312 -24.88 1.32 -67.31
N HIS A 313 -23.68 1.87 -67.51
CA HIS A 313 -23.45 3.13 -68.25
C HIS A 313 -22.49 2.93 -69.44
N PHE A 314 -22.81 1.94 -70.27
CA PHE A 314 -22.42 1.91 -71.68
C PHE A 314 -23.66 2.12 -72.54
#